data_AF-A0A3R6NPK3-F1
#
_entry.id   AF-A0A3R6NPK3-F1
#
_cell.length_a   1.000
_cell.length_b   1.000
_cell.length_c   1.000
_cell.angle_alpha   90.00
_cell.angle_beta   90.00
_cell.angle_gamma   90.00
#
_symmetry.space_group_name_H-M   'P 1'
#
loop_
_entity.id
_entity.type
_entity.pdbx_description
1 polymer ?
#
loop_
_entity_poly.entity_id
_entity_poly.type
_entity_poly.pdbx_seq_one_letter_code
_entity_poly.pdbx_strand_id
1 'polypeptide(L)'
;MYKIAVLGDYDSIYGFATLGLSICPVQSREEAKDKLKQLAEGKYGVIYITEAIAAQLTDVIEMYKERTLPAIIQIPGVSGNTGAGVEGVKKTVEQAVGSDILFSQE
;
A
#
# COMPACT_ATOMS: atom_id res chain seq x y z
N MET A 1 8.98 15.67 11.45
CA MET A 1 7.61 15.41 10.97
C MET A 1 7.70 14.37 9.87
N TYR A 2 6.93 13.27 9.98
CA TYR A 2 6.92 12.21 8.97
C TYR A 2 6.04 12.63 7.78
N LYS A 3 6.47 12.30 6.56
CA LYS A 3 5.74 12.58 5.32
C LYS A 3 4.82 11.42 4.94
N ILE A 4 3.90 11.68 4.02
CA ILE A 4 3.01 10.66 3.42
C ILE A 4 3.33 10.59 1.93
N ALA A 5 3.54 9.37 1.42
CA ALA A 5 3.73 9.10 0.00
C ALA A 5 2.57 8.27 -0.57
N VAL A 6 2.33 8.43 -1.87
CA VAL A 6 1.40 7.59 -2.65
C VAL A 6 2.15 7.04 -3.85
N LEU A 7 2.28 5.72 -3.94
CA LEU A 7 2.97 4.96 -4.97
C LEU A 7 1.94 4.26 -5.86
N GLY A 8 2.00 4.48 -7.17
CA GLY A 8 1.01 3.89 -8.08
C GLY A 8 1.21 4.33 -9.53
N ASP A 9 0.33 3.90 -10.41
CA ASP A 9 0.19 4.48 -11.74
C ASP A 9 -0.29 5.94 -11.63
N TYR A 10 0.14 6.79 -12.56
CA TYR A 10 -0.11 8.23 -12.50
C TYR A 10 -1.61 8.57 -12.43
N ASP A 11 -2.42 7.88 -13.22
CA ASP A 11 -3.86 8.14 -13.34
C ASP A 11 -4.62 7.82 -12.03
N SER A 12 -4.14 6.85 -11.24
CA SER A 12 -4.67 6.55 -9.91
C SER A 12 -4.28 7.56 -8.85
N ILE A 13 -3.11 8.19 -8.96
CA ILE A 13 -2.50 8.90 -7.83
C ILE A 13 -2.42 10.42 -7.99
N TYR A 14 -2.60 10.97 -9.19
CA TYR A 14 -2.37 12.41 -9.44
C TYR A 14 -3.24 13.31 -8.53
N GLY A 15 -4.45 12.86 -8.20
CA GLY A 15 -5.37 13.59 -7.32
C GLY A 15 -4.80 13.85 -5.92
N PHE A 16 -3.95 12.96 -5.40
CA PHE A 16 -3.36 13.12 -4.07
C PHE A 16 -2.32 14.25 -4.01
N ALA A 17 -1.73 14.65 -5.14
CA ALA A 17 -0.83 15.81 -5.17
C ALA A 17 -1.57 17.10 -4.81
N THR A 18 -2.85 17.21 -5.18
CA THR A 18 -3.70 18.38 -4.85
C THR A 18 -3.96 18.51 -3.34
N LEU A 19 -3.84 17.39 -2.61
CA LEU A 19 -3.97 17.32 -1.16
C LEU A 19 -2.62 17.48 -0.43
N GLY A 20 -1.54 17.77 -1.16
CA GLY A 20 -0.20 17.98 -0.60
C GLY A 20 0.56 16.69 -0.25
N LEU A 21 0.10 15.53 -0.72
CA LEU A 21 0.82 14.27 -0.54
C LEU A 21 1.93 14.12 -1.58
N SER A 22 2.98 13.37 -1.23
CA SER A 22 4.09 13.10 -2.16
C SER A 22 3.72 11.95 -3.10
N ILE A 23 3.35 12.27 -4.35
CA ILE A 23 3.05 11.23 -5.35
C ILE A 23 4.33 10.68 -5.97
N CYS A 24 4.34 9.37 -6.21
CA CYS A 24 5.43 8.62 -6.79
C CYS A 24 4.87 7.75 -7.92
N PRO A 25 4.72 8.29 -9.15
CA PRO A 25 4.26 7.50 -10.28
C PRO A 25 5.32 6.46 -10.65
N VAL A 26 4.89 5.24 -10.96
CA VAL A 26 5.77 4.14 -11.38
C VAL A 26 5.13 3.33 -12.51
N GLN A 27 5.94 2.77 -13.39
CA GLN A 27 5.49 2.04 -14.59
C GLN A 27 5.94 0.58 -14.62
N SER A 28 6.94 0.19 -13.82
CA SER A 28 7.43 -1.19 -13.75
C SER A 28 7.61 -1.68 -12.32
N ARG A 29 7.68 -3.01 -12.16
CA ARG A 29 7.97 -3.67 -10.89
C ARG A 29 9.31 -3.21 -10.32
N GLU A 30 10.35 -3.13 -11.15
CA GLU A 30 11.69 -2.72 -10.74
C GLU A 30 11.70 -1.29 -10.20
N GLU A 31 11.07 -0.37 -10.94
CA GLU A 31 10.94 1.04 -10.51
C GLU A 31 10.16 1.15 -9.21
N ALA A 32 9.04 0.42 -9.10
CA ALA A 32 8.21 0.40 -7.91
C ALA A 32 8.97 -0.15 -6.69
N LYS A 33 9.77 -1.21 -6.88
CA LYS A 33 10.61 -1.80 -5.84
C LYS A 33 11.65 -0.81 -5.33
N ASP A 34 12.39 -0.16 -6.23
CA ASP A 34 13.43 0.78 -5.87
C ASP A 34 12.84 2.03 -5.19
N LYS A 35 11.71 2.52 -5.71
CA LYS A 35 10.98 3.64 -5.11
C LYS A 35 10.47 3.29 -3.72
N LEU A 36 9.88 2.12 -3.52
CA LEU A 36 9.38 1.69 -2.21
C LEU A 36 10.51 1.62 -1.18
N LYS A 37 11.67 1.06 -1.55
CA LYS A 37 12.86 1.04 -0.67
C LYS A 37 13.32 2.44 -0.32
N GLN A 38 13.44 3.32 -1.31
CA GLN A 38 13.83 4.73 -1.11
C GLN A 38 12.86 5.45 -0.15
N LEU A 39 11.55 5.23 -0.30
CA LEU A 39 10.54 5.80 0.59
C LEU A 39 10.64 5.22 2.00
N ALA A 40 10.90 3.93 2.14
CA ALA A 40 11.01 3.28 3.43
C ALA A 40 12.29 3.64 4.22
N GLU A 41 13.37 3.99 3.52
CA GLU A 41 14.58 4.58 4.13
C GLU A 41 14.43 6.08 4.41
N GLY A 42 13.44 6.72 3.79
CA GLY A 42 13.11 8.13 4.00
C GLY A 42 12.33 8.38 5.30
N LYS A 43 12.07 9.66 5.59
CA LYS A 43 11.22 10.08 6.73
C LYS A 43 9.73 10.01 6.38
N TYR A 44 9.26 8.85 5.90
CA TYR A 44 7.84 8.61 5.61
C TYR A 44 7.19 7.82 6.74
N GLY A 45 6.01 8.26 7.15
CA GLY A 45 5.21 7.59 8.17
C GLY A 45 4.24 6.58 7.56
N VAL A 46 3.67 6.96 6.42
CA VAL A 46 2.71 6.17 5.66
C VAL A 46 3.09 6.19 4.19
N ILE A 47 3.02 5.02 3.56
CA ILE A 47 3.16 4.85 2.13
C ILE A 47 1.87 4.17 1.65
N TYR A 48 1.02 4.92 0.96
CA TYR A 48 -0.08 4.34 0.21
C TYR A 48 0.45 3.73 -1.07
N ILE A 49 -0.02 2.54 -1.42
CA ILE A 49 0.37 1.82 -2.63
C ILE A 49 -0.86 1.29 -3.33
N THR A 50 -0.98 1.48 -4.65
CA THR A 50 -2.12 0.91 -5.40
C THR A 50 -2.07 -0.63 -5.36
N GLU A 51 -3.23 -1.29 -5.28
CA GLU A 51 -3.31 -2.76 -5.22
C GLU A 51 -2.58 -3.44 -6.38
N ALA A 52 -2.66 -2.87 -7.59
CA ALA A 52 -1.98 -3.38 -8.78
C ALA A 52 -0.44 -3.39 -8.64
N ILE A 53 0.14 -2.37 -8.01
CA ILE A 53 1.59 -2.32 -7.74
C ILE A 53 1.94 -3.20 -6.54
N ALA A 54 1.10 -3.20 -5.50
CA ALA A 54 1.31 -4.02 -4.32
C ALA A 54 1.35 -5.52 -4.65
N ALA A 55 0.48 -5.99 -5.54
CA ALA A 55 0.45 -7.38 -6.02
C ALA A 55 1.76 -7.81 -6.72
N GLN A 56 2.49 -6.86 -7.32
CA GLN A 56 3.79 -7.11 -7.94
C GLN A 56 4.95 -7.09 -6.93
N LEU A 57 4.74 -6.52 -5.73
CA LEU A 57 5.77 -6.27 -4.73
C LEU A 57 5.53 -7.02 -3.42
N THR A 58 4.72 -8.08 -3.41
CA THR A 58 4.37 -8.83 -2.19
C THR A 58 5.61 -9.27 -1.41
N ASP A 59 6.65 -9.77 -2.10
CA ASP A 59 7.92 -10.18 -1.49
C ASP A 59 8.64 -9.02 -0.80
N VAL A 60 8.52 -7.82 -1.36
CA VAL A 60 9.16 -6.60 -0.84
C VAL A 60 8.37 -6.05 0.35
N ILE A 61 7.04 -5.99 0.25
CA ILE A 61 6.16 -5.44 1.28
C ILE A 61 6.23 -6.28 2.56
N GLU A 62 6.29 -7.61 2.44
CA GLU A 62 6.35 -8.49 3.62
C GLU A 62 7.58 -8.21 4.50
N MET A 63 8.70 -7.74 3.93
CA MET A 63 9.89 -7.35 4.69
C MET A 63 9.68 -6.15 5.64
N TYR A 64 8.62 -5.37 5.41
CA TYR A 64 8.30 -4.18 6.22
C TYR A 64 7.17 -4.44 7.22
N LYS A 65 6.52 -5.61 7.17
CA LYS A 65 5.33 -5.91 7.97
C LYS A 65 5.55 -5.88 9.47
N GLU A 66 6.74 -6.29 9.92
CA GLU A 66 7.11 -6.26 11.34
C GLU A 66 7.69 -4.91 11.79
N ARG A 67 7.89 -3.97 10.86
CA ARG A 67 8.43 -2.65 11.19
C ARG A 67 7.31 -1.72 11.61
N THR A 68 7.56 -0.90 12.63
CA THR A 68 6.61 0.16 13.03
C THR A 68 6.45 1.21 11.94
N LEU A 69 7.51 1.55 11.22
CA LEU A 69 7.51 2.56 10.16
C LEU A 69 8.39 2.15 8.96
N PRO A 70 8.00 2.54 7.74
CA PRO A 70 6.72 3.17 7.38
C PRO A 70 5.55 2.15 7.40
N ALA A 71 4.33 2.61 7.64
CA ALA A 71 3.13 1.80 7.40
C ALA A 71 2.82 1.75 5.90
N ILE A 72 2.78 0.55 5.31
CA ILE A 72 2.45 0.35 3.89
C ILE A 72 0.98 -0.05 3.80
N ILE A 73 0.16 0.80 3.17
CA ILE A 73 -1.30 0.63 3.10
C ILE A 73 -1.73 0.51 1.64
N GLN A 74 -2.42 -0.58 1.31
CA GLN A 74 -2.95 -0.80 -0.03
C GLN A 74 -4.21 0.05 -0.26
N ILE A 75 -4.31 0.67 -1.43
CA ILE A 75 -5.49 1.43 -1.87
C ILE A 75 -5.92 1.00 -3.28
N PRO A 76 -7.20 1.12 -3.63
CA PRO A 76 -7.62 0.90 -5.01
C PRO A 76 -6.98 1.95 -5.94
N GLY A 77 -6.66 1.53 -7.16
CA GLY A 77 -6.37 2.41 -8.29
C GLY A 77 -7.57 2.53 -9.24
N VAL A 78 -7.35 3.17 -10.39
CA VAL A 78 -8.33 3.25 -11.49
C VAL A 78 -8.52 1.91 -12.20
N SER A 79 -7.57 0.98 -12.04
CA SER A 79 -7.61 -0.36 -12.63
C SER A 79 -6.74 -1.34 -11.84
N GLY A 80 -6.95 -2.65 -12.05
CA GLY A 80 -6.14 -3.69 -11.40
C GLY A 80 -6.37 -3.85 -9.90
N ASN A 81 -7.56 -3.48 -9.42
CA ASN A 81 -7.97 -3.67 -8.03
C ASN A 81 -8.22 -5.17 -7.80
N THR A 82 -7.53 -5.73 -6.82
CA THR A 82 -7.54 -7.16 -6.48
C THR A 82 -8.41 -7.45 -5.26
N GLY A 83 -8.82 -6.41 -4.51
CA GLY A 83 -9.46 -6.57 -3.21
C GLY A 83 -8.49 -6.99 -2.10
N ALA A 84 -7.18 -7.02 -2.37
CA ALA A 84 -6.16 -7.45 -1.43
C ALA A 84 -6.11 -6.58 -0.17
N GLY A 85 -6.51 -5.31 -0.24
CA GLY A 85 -6.61 -4.46 0.96
C GLY A 85 -7.68 -4.98 1.92
N VAL A 86 -8.85 -5.36 1.39
CA VAL A 86 -9.97 -5.91 2.16
C VAL A 86 -9.61 -7.30 2.69
N GLU A 87 -9.00 -8.15 1.86
CA GLU A 87 -8.54 -9.48 2.26
C GLU A 87 -7.46 -9.41 3.35
N GLY A 88 -6.55 -8.44 3.27
CA GLY A 88 -5.54 -8.19 4.29
C GLY A 88 -6.16 -7.88 5.65
N VAL A 89 -7.15 -6.97 5.68
CA VAL A 89 -7.91 -6.65 6.90
C VAL A 89 -8.62 -7.88 7.45
N LYS A 90 -9.30 -8.64 6.58
CA LYS A 90 -9.99 -9.89 6.95
C LYS A 90 -9.04 -10.87 7.62
N LYS A 91 -7.88 -11.13 7.00
CA LYS A 91 -6.87 -12.06 7.51
C LYS A 91 -6.29 -11.61 8.85
N THR A 92 -6.01 -10.31 9.02
CA THR A 92 -5.54 -9.77 10.31
C THR A 92 -6.58 -9.97 11.41
N VAL A 93 -7.87 -9.80 11.09
CA VAL A 93 -8.97 -9.99 12.03
C VAL A 93 -9.16 -11.48 12.38
N GLU A 94 -9.11 -12.37 11.39
CA GLU A 94 -9.12 -13.82 11.62
C GLU A 94 -7.95 -14.27 12.51
N GLN A 95 -6.75 -13.73 12.28
CA GLN A 95 -5.57 -14.04 13.10
C GLN A 95 -5.70 -13.51 14.54
N ALA A 96 -6.26 -12.31 14.72
CA ALA A 96 -6.37 -11.66 16.03
C ALA A 96 -7.53 -12.21 16.87
N VAL A 97 -8.63 -12.60 16.24
CA VAL A 97 -9.90 -12.95 16.90
C VAL A 97 -10.24 -14.44 16.76
N GLY A 98 -9.66 -15.14 15.77
CA GLY A 98 -9.94 -16.56 15.49
C GLY A 98 -11.22 -16.82 14.69
N SER A 99 -11.85 -15.77 14.15
CA SER A 99 -13.10 -15.85 13.39
C SER A 99 -13.24 -14.68 12.42
N ASP A 100 -13.92 -14.90 11.30
CA ASP A 100 -14.28 -13.87 10.33
C ASP A 100 -15.51 -13.12 10.80
N ILE A 101 -15.30 -12.08 11.62
CA ILE A 101 -16.36 -11.30 12.29
C ILE A 101 -16.82 -10.07 11.50
N LEU A 102 -16.05 -9.62 10.50
CA LEU A 102 -16.32 -8.36 9.79
C LEU A 102 -17.16 -8.56 8.54
N PHE A 103 -17.18 -9.77 7.97
CA PHE A 103 -17.80 -10.05 6.68
C PHE A 103 -18.83 -11.18 6.75
N SER A 104 -19.35 -11.51 7.94
CA SER A 104 -20.26 -12.65 8.15
C SER A 104 -21.70 -12.45 7.64
N GLN A 105 -21.98 -11.42 6.84
CA GLN A 105 -23.30 -11.16 6.26
C GLN A 105 -23.17 -10.62 4.82
N GLU A 106 -22.84 -11.50 3.88
CA GLU A 106 -23.29 -11.42 2.48
C GLU A 106 -23.80 -12.80 2.03
#